data_AF-A0A644XYW1-F1
#
_entry.id   AF-A0A644XYW1-F1
#
_cell.length_a   1.000
_cell.length_b   1.000
_cell.length_c   1.000
_cell.angle_alpha   90.00
_cell.angle_beta   90.00
_cell.angle_gamma   90.00
#
_symmetry.space_group_name_H-M   'P 1'
#
loop_
_entity.id
_entity.type
_entity.pdbx_description
1 polymer ?
#
loop_
_entity_poly.entity_id
_entity_poly.type
_entity_poly.pdbx_seq_one_letter_code
_entity_poly.pdbx_strand_id
1 'polypeptide(L)'
;MGYDKFKSKFVNDLSQFENIKAKIPLLKSTLDRVVEKELPYRDSYKSFQIRNITNSESLKINCNLPYLMCKYSSKKKCVLVGTLAPAWSSGWKDISKDSFVSDQIKCFFHFANQYIYRGYQINLIGAIALTYGKSCDFRGNELSQYQLPYCNSEYIAFRNDIPTTRNKRNHMLERYLELINSFDPFVNKILHYYIRSLSLQEDGYIEEAITAADNAVDVIFQAIKQR
;
A
#
# COMPACT_ATOMS: atom_id res chain seq x y z
N MET A 1 7.07 14.28 10.07
CA MET A 1 8.55 14.23 10.17
C MET A 1 9.12 14.97 8.96
N GLY A 2 10.01 15.95 9.15
CA GLY A 2 10.59 16.73 8.04
C GLY A 2 11.70 15.99 7.28
N TYR A 3 12.05 16.47 6.08
CA TYR A 3 13.04 15.85 5.20
C TYR A 3 14.42 15.71 5.85
N ASP A 4 14.93 16.73 6.53
CA ASP A 4 16.25 16.65 7.18
C ASP A 4 16.31 15.59 8.28
N LYS A 5 15.21 15.41 9.02
CA LYS A 5 15.08 14.36 10.03
C LYS A 5 15.05 12.98 9.36
N PHE A 6 14.37 12.84 8.22
CA PHE A 6 14.40 11.62 7.41
C PHE A 6 15.81 11.31 6.89
N LYS A 7 16.44 12.26 6.20
CA LYS A 7 17.80 12.13 5.65
C LYS A 7 18.79 11.71 6.74
N SER A 8 18.72 12.36 7.91
CA SER A 8 19.58 12.03 9.04
C SER A 8 19.36 10.60 9.54
N LYS A 9 18.10 10.18 9.73
CA LYS A 9 17.78 8.82 10.16
C LYS A 9 18.22 7.76 9.14
N PHE A 10 17.88 7.97 7.87
CA PHE A 10 18.24 7.06 6.79
C PHE A 10 19.76 6.85 6.67
N VAL A 11 20.53 7.94 6.79
CA VAL A 11 21.99 7.87 6.78
C VAL A 11 22.53 7.17 8.02
N ASN A 12 21.97 7.45 9.21
CA ASN A 12 22.42 6.82 10.46
C ASN A 12 22.18 5.30 10.43
N ASP A 13 21.02 4.86 9.95
CA ASP A 13 20.69 3.43 9.82
C ASP A 13 21.70 2.71 8.90
N LEU A 14 22.16 3.38 7.84
CA LEU A 14 23.17 2.82 6.92
C LEU A 14 24.62 2.99 7.43
N SER A 15 24.90 3.96 8.29
CA SER A 15 26.26 4.20 8.81
C SER A 15 26.81 3.06 9.68
N GLN A 16 25.95 2.14 10.10
CA GLN A 16 26.31 0.94 10.85
C GLN A 16 27.13 -0.05 10.00
N PHE A 17 27.06 0.03 8.68
CA PHE A 17 27.81 -0.84 7.77
C PHE A 17 29.17 -0.20 7.41
N GLU A 18 30.28 -0.91 7.67
CA GLU A 18 31.64 -0.38 7.50
C GLU A 18 31.94 0.14 6.09
N ASN A 19 31.43 -0.54 5.07
CA ASN A 19 31.57 -0.19 3.66
C ASN A 19 30.84 1.11 3.26
N ILE A 20 30.00 1.67 4.14
CA ILE A 20 29.19 2.86 3.85
C ILE A 20 29.80 4.14 4.43
N LYS A 21 30.62 4.05 5.48
CA LYS A 21 31.14 5.23 6.20
C LYS A 21 31.80 6.26 5.29
N ALA A 22 32.67 5.81 4.38
CA ALA A 22 33.34 6.68 3.41
C ALA A 22 32.39 7.28 2.34
N LYS A 23 31.22 6.68 2.14
CA LYS A 23 30.24 7.04 1.12
C LYS A 23 29.10 7.92 1.64
N ILE A 24 29.04 8.18 2.94
CA ILE A 24 27.98 9.00 3.58
C ILE A 24 27.82 10.38 2.91
N PRO A 25 28.89 11.15 2.62
CA PRO A 25 28.73 12.45 1.96
C PRO A 25 28.07 12.33 0.59
N LEU A 26 28.46 11.32 -0.19
CA LEU A 26 27.89 11.04 -1.51
C LEU A 26 26.43 10.57 -1.42
N LEU A 27 26.09 9.77 -0.41
CA LEU A 27 24.71 9.36 -0.16
C LEU A 27 23.82 10.55 0.16
N LYS A 28 24.28 11.47 1.04
CA LYS A 28 23.54 12.69 1.39
C LYS A 28 23.28 13.57 0.17
N SER A 29 24.32 13.87 -0.62
CA SER A 29 24.16 14.70 -1.82
C SER A 29 23.31 14.02 -2.90
N THR A 30 23.36 12.68 -2.99
CA THR A 30 22.49 11.92 -3.90
C THR A 30 21.03 11.99 -3.44
N LEU A 31 20.74 11.91 -2.13
CA LEU A 31 19.38 12.08 -1.59
C LEU A 31 18.84 13.48 -1.87
N ASP A 32 19.65 14.52 -1.68
CA ASP A 32 19.27 15.91 -1.98
C ASP A 32 18.93 16.05 -3.47
N ARG A 33 19.77 15.51 -4.36
CA ARG A 33 19.48 15.46 -5.80
C ARG A 33 18.17 14.72 -6.13
N VAL A 34 17.91 13.62 -5.45
CA VAL A 34 16.67 12.85 -5.64
C VAL A 34 15.45 13.70 -5.29
N VAL A 35 15.47 14.37 -4.14
CA VAL A 35 14.32 15.15 -3.66
C VAL A 35 14.14 16.45 -4.44
N GLU A 36 15.22 17.15 -4.74
CA GLU A 36 15.18 18.47 -5.37
C GLU A 36 14.94 18.41 -6.89
N LYS A 37 15.34 17.31 -7.54
CA LYS A 37 15.31 17.20 -9.01
C LYS A 37 14.52 16.01 -9.52
N GLU A 38 14.88 14.80 -9.09
CA GLU A 38 14.37 13.58 -9.71
C GLU A 38 12.90 13.30 -9.37
N LEU A 39 12.52 13.45 -8.10
CA LEU A 39 11.14 13.26 -7.67
C LEU A 39 10.19 14.26 -8.33
N PRO A 40 10.47 15.58 -8.34
CA PRO A 40 9.66 16.56 -9.08
C PRO A 40 9.55 16.24 -10.57
N TYR A 41 10.66 15.87 -11.22
CA TYR A 41 10.64 15.48 -12.64
C TYR A 41 9.75 14.26 -12.91
N ARG A 42 9.66 13.35 -11.94
CA ARG A 42 8.94 12.07 -12.07
C ARG A 42 7.53 12.10 -11.51
N ASP A 43 7.04 13.24 -11.02
CA ASP A 43 5.80 13.28 -10.25
C ASP A 43 4.56 12.90 -11.07
N SER A 44 4.62 13.13 -12.39
CA SER A 44 3.58 12.75 -13.35
C SER A 44 3.56 11.25 -13.68
N TYR A 45 4.66 10.52 -13.41
CA TYR A 45 4.74 9.10 -13.71
C TYR A 45 4.10 8.29 -12.58
N LYS A 46 3.07 7.54 -12.94
CA LYS A 46 2.37 6.64 -12.04
C LYS A 46 2.52 5.21 -12.52
N SER A 47 2.42 4.26 -11.61
CA SER A 47 2.21 2.87 -11.97
C SER A 47 0.83 2.43 -11.49
N PHE A 48 0.11 1.77 -12.39
CA PHE A 48 -1.23 1.25 -12.15
C PHE A 48 -1.15 -0.27 -12.01
N GLN A 49 -1.58 -0.80 -10.88
CA GLN A 49 -1.58 -2.24 -10.62
C GLN A 49 -3.01 -2.75 -10.49
N ILE A 50 -3.32 -3.82 -11.22
CA ILE A 50 -4.56 -4.59 -11.09
C ILE A 50 -4.25 -5.91 -10.40
N ARG A 51 -4.99 -6.22 -9.34
CA ARG A 51 -4.87 -7.47 -8.57
C ARG A 51 -6.24 -8.03 -8.23
N ASN A 52 -6.35 -9.34 -8.08
CA ASN A 52 -7.52 -9.96 -7.48
C ASN A 52 -7.39 -10.06 -5.95
N ILE A 53 -8.51 -9.96 -5.25
CA ILE A 53 -8.63 -10.25 -3.82
C ILE A 53 -9.12 -11.69 -3.63
N THR A 54 -8.49 -12.45 -2.73
CA THR A 54 -8.97 -13.79 -2.34
C THR A 54 -10.11 -13.70 -1.33
N ASN A 55 -10.94 -14.74 -1.24
CA ASN A 55 -12.11 -14.80 -0.36
C ASN A 55 -13.12 -13.67 -0.65
N SER A 56 -13.28 -13.28 -1.91
CA SER A 56 -14.14 -12.14 -2.32
C SER A 56 -15.30 -12.53 -3.24
N GLU A 57 -15.59 -13.82 -3.36
CA GLU A 57 -16.55 -14.40 -4.30
C GLU A 57 -17.98 -13.91 -4.07
N SER A 58 -18.33 -13.60 -2.81
CA SER A 58 -19.64 -13.08 -2.41
C SER A 58 -19.72 -11.56 -2.38
N LEU A 59 -18.63 -10.84 -2.64
CA LEU A 59 -18.53 -9.39 -2.46
C LEU A 59 -18.80 -8.63 -3.76
N LYS A 60 -20.06 -8.29 -4.00
CA LYS A 60 -20.46 -7.42 -5.13
C LYS A 60 -20.21 -5.93 -4.80
N ILE A 61 -18.93 -5.57 -4.65
CA ILE A 61 -18.48 -4.23 -4.31
C ILE A 61 -17.87 -3.52 -5.50
N ASN A 62 -18.11 -2.21 -5.58
CA ASN A 62 -17.54 -1.34 -6.59
C ASN A 62 -17.15 -0.01 -5.95
N CYS A 63 -15.98 0.51 -6.30
CA CYS A 63 -15.45 1.77 -5.81
C CYS A 63 -14.54 2.42 -6.86
N ASN A 64 -14.58 3.74 -6.97
CA ASN A 64 -13.79 4.49 -7.96
C ASN A 64 -13.19 5.75 -7.33
N LEU A 65 -12.18 5.56 -6.48
CA LEU A 65 -11.42 6.64 -5.84
C LEU A 65 -10.16 6.96 -6.68
N PRO A 66 -9.53 8.13 -6.49
CA PRO A 66 -8.39 8.54 -7.32
C PRO A 66 -7.21 7.56 -7.35
N TYR A 67 -6.90 6.92 -6.22
CA TYR A 67 -5.74 6.02 -6.07
C TYR A 67 -6.12 4.55 -5.82
N LEU A 68 -7.41 4.28 -5.62
CA LEU A 68 -7.92 2.97 -5.28
C LEU A 68 -9.26 2.76 -5.98
N MET A 69 -9.35 1.69 -6.75
CA MET A 69 -10.49 1.35 -7.56
C MET A 69 -10.79 -0.12 -7.34
N CYS A 70 -12.05 -0.50 -7.31
CA CYS A 70 -12.45 -1.89 -7.17
C CYS A 70 -13.73 -2.17 -7.94
N LYS A 71 -13.85 -3.39 -8.45
CA LYS A 71 -15.07 -3.90 -9.06
C LYS A 71 -15.16 -5.40 -8.90
N TYR A 72 -16.39 -5.90 -8.77
CA TYR A 72 -16.62 -7.34 -8.81
C TYR A 72 -16.58 -7.86 -10.25
N SER A 73 -15.75 -8.86 -10.52
CA SER A 73 -15.68 -9.55 -11.81
C SER A 73 -16.54 -10.81 -11.80
N SER A 74 -17.68 -10.79 -12.49
CA SER A 74 -18.53 -11.99 -12.64
C SER A 74 -17.82 -13.15 -13.34
N LYS A 75 -16.89 -12.85 -14.27
CA LYS A 75 -16.10 -13.86 -14.99
C LYS A 75 -15.12 -14.57 -14.06
N LYS A 76 -14.41 -13.82 -13.22
CA LYS A 76 -13.40 -14.37 -12.29
C LYS A 76 -13.97 -14.76 -10.93
N LYS A 77 -15.22 -14.39 -10.66
CA LYS A 77 -15.91 -14.58 -9.37
C LYS A 77 -15.11 -14.02 -8.20
N CYS A 78 -14.53 -12.84 -8.37
CA CYS A 78 -13.74 -12.17 -7.34
C CYS A 78 -13.76 -10.65 -7.53
N VAL A 79 -13.35 -9.92 -6.49
CA VAL A 79 -13.11 -8.48 -6.57
C VAL A 79 -11.75 -8.24 -7.21
N LEU A 80 -11.74 -7.42 -8.25
CA LEU A 80 -10.54 -6.87 -8.86
C LEU A 80 -10.28 -5.48 -8.29
N VAL A 81 -9.02 -5.17 -8.03
CA VAL A 81 -8.56 -3.94 -7.42
C VAL A 81 -7.54 -3.28 -8.31
N GLY A 82 -7.82 -2.06 -8.71
CA GLY A 82 -6.88 -1.16 -9.37
C GLY A 82 -6.28 -0.21 -8.33
N THR A 83 -4.96 -0.10 -8.28
CA THR A 83 -4.25 0.84 -7.40
C THR A 83 -3.30 1.70 -8.20
N LEU A 84 -3.27 2.99 -7.89
CA LEU A 84 -2.40 3.96 -8.55
C LEU A 84 -1.39 4.49 -7.53
N ALA A 85 -0.11 4.28 -7.80
CA ALA A 85 0.98 4.78 -6.98
C ALA A 85 2.02 5.51 -7.85
N PRO A 86 2.92 6.31 -7.26
CA PRO A 86 4.06 6.87 -7.99
C PRO A 86 4.92 5.78 -8.63
N ALA A 87 5.51 6.02 -9.81
CA ALA A 87 6.38 5.04 -10.48
C ALA A 87 7.80 4.98 -9.87
N TRP A 88 7.90 4.93 -8.54
CA TRP A 88 9.18 5.01 -7.82
C TRP A 88 9.96 3.69 -7.79
N SER A 89 9.49 2.60 -8.39
CA SER A 89 10.24 1.32 -8.36
C SER A 89 11.39 1.24 -9.38
N SER A 90 11.52 2.20 -10.30
CA SER A 90 12.46 2.14 -11.42
C SER A 90 13.21 3.46 -11.65
N GLY A 91 14.28 3.40 -12.46
CA GLY A 91 15.04 4.58 -12.90
C GLY A 91 16.06 5.12 -11.90
N TRP A 92 16.50 4.33 -10.92
CA TRP A 92 17.48 4.76 -9.89
C TRP A 92 18.89 4.21 -10.11
N LYS A 93 19.10 3.33 -11.10
CA LYS A 93 20.36 2.59 -11.30
C LYS A 93 21.56 3.52 -11.44
N ASP A 94 21.38 4.64 -12.13
CA ASP A 94 22.46 5.57 -12.48
C ASP A 94 22.33 6.91 -11.72
N ILE A 95 21.67 6.88 -10.55
CA ILE A 95 21.47 8.08 -9.72
C ILE A 95 22.77 8.54 -9.04
N SER A 96 23.77 7.69 -8.94
CA SER A 96 25.11 8.05 -8.48
C SER A 96 26.16 7.42 -9.38
N LYS A 97 27.34 8.03 -9.40
CA LYS A 97 28.54 7.41 -10.00
C LYS A 97 28.99 6.18 -9.21
N ASP A 98 28.59 6.09 -7.94
CA ASP A 98 28.84 4.93 -7.08
C ASP A 98 27.62 3.99 -7.13
N SER A 99 27.83 2.77 -7.65
CA SER A 99 26.78 1.76 -7.82
C SER A 99 26.14 1.35 -6.50
N PHE A 100 26.92 1.28 -5.42
CA PHE A 100 26.41 0.93 -4.10
C PHE A 100 25.44 2.00 -3.59
N VAL A 101 25.77 3.28 -3.75
CA VAL A 101 24.86 4.38 -3.41
C VAL A 101 23.57 4.30 -4.23
N SER A 102 23.68 4.08 -5.54
CA SER A 102 22.52 3.89 -6.41
C SER A 102 21.63 2.72 -5.97
N ASP A 103 22.24 1.60 -5.56
CA ASP A 103 21.51 0.43 -5.08
C ASP A 103 20.76 0.72 -3.77
N GLN A 104 21.35 1.45 -2.82
CA GLN A 104 20.64 1.83 -1.59
C GLN A 104 19.42 2.71 -1.87
N ILE A 105 19.57 3.70 -2.76
CA ILE A 105 18.46 4.56 -3.20
C ILE A 105 17.38 3.73 -3.89
N LYS A 106 17.77 2.88 -4.84
CA LYS A 106 16.87 1.98 -5.57
C LYS A 106 16.09 1.08 -4.62
N CYS A 107 16.77 0.44 -3.65
CA CYS A 107 16.15 -0.41 -2.64
C CYS A 107 15.14 0.36 -1.80
N PHE A 108 15.50 1.54 -1.30
CA PHE A 108 14.60 2.38 -0.53
C PHE A 108 13.32 2.70 -1.31
N PHE A 109 13.44 3.21 -2.54
CA PHE A 109 12.27 3.60 -3.33
C PHE A 109 11.44 2.40 -3.81
N HIS A 110 12.06 1.24 -4.01
CA HIS A 110 11.34 -0.01 -4.24
C HIS A 110 10.40 -0.33 -3.07
N PHE A 111 10.91 -0.30 -1.83
CA PHE A 111 10.11 -0.58 -0.64
C PHE A 111 9.10 0.53 -0.34
N ALA A 112 9.46 1.80 -0.52
CA ALA A 112 8.53 2.92 -0.37
C ALA A 112 7.34 2.81 -1.34
N ASN A 113 7.62 2.43 -2.60
CA ASN A 113 6.59 2.16 -3.58
C ASN A 113 5.68 0.99 -3.18
N GLN A 114 6.26 -0.13 -2.73
CA GLN A 114 5.50 -1.27 -2.20
C GLN A 114 4.63 -0.89 -1.00
N TYR A 115 5.13 -0.03 -0.11
CA TYR A 115 4.39 0.49 1.03
C TYR A 115 3.15 1.26 0.58
N ILE A 116 3.27 2.12 -0.43
CA ILE A 116 2.14 2.89 -0.97
C ILE A 116 1.06 1.94 -1.53
N TYR A 117 1.44 1.00 -2.38
CA TYR A 117 0.52 0.01 -2.95
C TYR A 117 -0.21 -0.80 -1.89
N ARG A 118 0.55 -1.37 -0.95
CA ARG A 118 0.00 -2.22 0.10
C ARG A 118 -0.87 -1.42 1.05
N GLY A 119 -0.55 -0.15 1.33
CA GLY A 119 -1.43 0.71 2.13
C GLY A 119 -2.81 0.88 1.47
N TYR A 120 -2.89 1.20 0.17
CA TYR A 120 -4.19 1.27 -0.50
C TYR A 120 -4.95 -0.07 -0.48
N GLN A 121 -4.25 -1.18 -0.63
CA GLN A 121 -4.86 -2.51 -0.56
C GLN A 121 -5.35 -2.86 0.86
N ILE A 122 -4.57 -2.52 1.90
CA ILE A 122 -4.92 -2.72 3.31
C ILE A 122 -6.11 -1.85 3.69
N ASN A 123 -6.18 -0.61 3.21
CA ASN A 123 -7.38 0.23 3.34
C ASN A 123 -8.62 -0.50 2.83
N LEU A 124 -8.53 -1.09 1.63
CA LEU A 124 -9.65 -1.81 1.03
C LEU A 124 -10.06 -3.05 1.83
N ILE A 125 -9.13 -3.95 2.14
CA ILE A 125 -9.48 -5.16 2.90
C ILE A 125 -9.94 -4.83 4.33
N GLY A 126 -9.42 -3.76 4.93
CA GLY A 126 -9.90 -3.24 6.22
C GLY A 126 -11.34 -2.69 6.12
N ALA A 127 -11.64 -1.90 5.10
CA ALA A 127 -12.99 -1.40 4.86
C ALA A 127 -13.97 -2.54 4.56
N ILE A 128 -13.54 -3.58 3.82
CA ILE A 128 -14.33 -4.80 3.59
C ILE A 128 -14.61 -5.50 4.92
N ALA A 129 -13.59 -5.72 5.75
CA ALA A 129 -13.74 -6.38 7.04
C ALA A 129 -14.70 -5.65 7.97
N LEU A 130 -14.62 -4.30 8.02
CA LEU A 130 -15.52 -3.49 8.85
C LEU A 130 -16.96 -3.42 8.29
N THR A 131 -17.13 -3.47 6.98
CA THR A 131 -18.46 -3.34 6.34
C THR A 131 -19.20 -4.68 6.25
N TYR A 132 -18.47 -5.77 6.00
CA TYR A 132 -19.03 -7.08 5.67
C TYR A 132 -18.71 -8.16 6.71
N GLY A 133 -17.81 -7.88 7.67
CA GLY A 133 -17.35 -8.89 8.63
C GLY A 133 -16.60 -10.04 7.95
N LYS A 134 -15.95 -9.79 6.80
CA LYS A 134 -15.30 -10.83 5.99
C LYS A 134 -13.79 -10.62 5.94
N SER A 135 -13.04 -11.69 6.14
CA SER A 135 -11.59 -11.71 5.92
C SER A 135 -11.27 -11.84 4.42
N CYS A 136 -10.46 -10.90 3.91
CA CYS A 136 -9.99 -10.89 2.53
C CYS A 136 -8.49 -10.63 2.47
N ASP A 137 -7.82 -11.11 1.41
CA ASP A 137 -6.38 -10.90 1.21
C ASP A 137 -6.08 -10.36 -0.21
N PHE A 138 -5.17 -9.39 -0.29
CA PHE A 138 -4.72 -8.80 -1.55
C PHE A 138 -3.60 -9.63 -2.23
N ARG A 139 -3.13 -10.71 -1.59
CA ARG A 139 -2.17 -11.68 -2.14
C ARG A 139 -2.79 -12.67 -3.13
N GLY A 140 -3.75 -12.21 -3.94
CA GLY A 140 -4.27 -12.98 -5.06
C GLY A 140 -3.18 -13.46 -6.03
N ASN A 141 -3.56 -14.43 -6.85
CA ASN A 141 -2.69 -15.11 -7.82
C ASN A 141 -2.49 -14.35 -9.13
N GLU A 142 -3.21 -13.25 -9.36
CA GLU A 142 -3.09 -12.44 -10.56
C GLU A 142 -2.58 -11.03 -10.22
N LEU A 143 -1.57 -10.58 -10.97
CA LEU A 143 -1.06 -9.21 -10.92
C LEU A 143 -0.77 -8.73 -12.33
N SER A 144 -1.32 -7.58 -12.68
CA SER A 144 -0.97 -6.86 -13.90
C SER A 144 -0.50 -5.46 -13.52
N GLN A 145 0.59 -5.00 -14.13
CA GLN A 145 1.18 -3.70 -13.83
C GLN A 145 1.39 -2.92 -15.13
N TYR A 146 0.97 -1.67 -15.10
CA TYR A 146 1.02 -0.73 -16.22
C TYR A 146 1.75 0.54 -15.77
N GLN A 147 2.49 1.16 -16.69
CA GLN A 147 3.18 2.42 -16.41
C GLN A 147 2.50 3.56 -17.16
N LEU A 148 2.08 4.58 -16.42
CA LEU A 148 1.46 5.78 -16.99
C LEU A 148 2.52 6.86 -17.22
N PRO A 149 2.40 7.64 -18.31
CA PRO A 149 1.25 7.71 -19.24
C PRO A 149 1.24 6.67 -20.39
N TYR A 150 2.26 5.81 -20.50
CA TYR A 150 2.44 4.92 -21.66
C TYR A 150 1.30 3.90 -21.87
N CYS A 151 0.72 3.37 -20.80
CA CYS A 151 -0.35 2.37 -20.82
C CYS A 151 -1.69 2.93 -20.31
N ASN A 152 -2.13 4.06 -20.87
CA ASN A 152 -3.31 4.77 -20.39
C ASN A 152 -4.64 4.07 -20.77
N SER A 153 -4.66 3.30 -21.86
CA SER A 153 -5.84 2.58 -22.34
C SER A 153 -6.41 1.61 -21.31
N GLU A 154 -5.55 0.80 -20.68
CA GLU A 154 -5.93 -0.23 -19.72
C GLU A 154 -6.43 0.39 -18.42
N TYR A 155 -5.80 1.50 -18.02
CA TYR A 155 -6.26 2.29 -16.87
C TYR A 155 -7.65 2.89 -17.12
N ILE A 156 -7.87 3.55 -18.26
CA ILE A 156 -9.16 4.14 -18.63
C ILE A 156 -10.22 3.04 -18.76
N ALA A 157 -9.90 1.94 -19.44
CA ALA A 157 -10.81 0.80 -19.60
C ALA A 157 -11.20 0.19 -18.26
N PHE A 158 -10.23 -0.03 -17.36
CA PHE A 158 -10.53 -0.55 -16.03
C PHE A 158 -11.48 0.35 -15.26
N ARG A 159 -11.21 1.66 -15.29
CA ARG A 159 -11.95 2.69 -14.55
C ARG A 159 -13.37 2.91 -15.09
N ASN A 160 -13.54 2.91 -16.41
CA ASN A 160 -14.85 3.08 -17.06
C ASN A 160 -15.77 1.87 -16.89
N ASP A 161 -15.19 0.68 -16.73
CA ASP A 161 -15.93 -0.57 -16.49
C ASP A 161 -16.38 -0.74 -15.02
N ILE A 162 -16.13 0.25 -14.15
CA ILE A 162 -16.62 0.21 -12.76
C ILE A 162 -18.08 0.64 -12.72
N PRO A 163 -19.02 -0.21 -12.26
CA PRO A 163 -20.42 0.15 -12.16
C PRO A 163 -20.64 1.39 -11.28
N THR A 164 -21.50 2.31 -11.74
CA THR A 164 -21.85 3.54 -11.02
C THR A 164 -22.93 3.32 -9.95
N THR A 165 -23.69 2.23 -10.02
CA THR A 165 -24.76 1.91 -9.07
C THR A 165 -24.20 1.57 -7.69
N ARG A 166 -24.66 2.29 -6.65
CA ARG A 166 -24.22 2.10 -5.27
C ARG A 166 -25.37 1.59 -4.41
N ASN A 167 -25.08 0.59 -3.58
CA ASN A 167 -25.98 0.12 -2.52
C ASN A 167 -25.52 0.69 -1.15
N LYS A 168 -26.35 0.55 -0.11
CA LYS A 168 -26.04 1.05 1.24
C LYS A 168 -24.70 0.55 1.79
N ARG A 169 -24.33 -0.71 1.49
CA ARG A 169 -23.05 -1.27 1.93
C ARG A 169 -21.86 -0.67 1.15
N ASN A 170 -22.01 -0.37 -0.14
CA ASN A 170 -20.98 0.36 -0.91
C ASN A 170 -20.74 1.75 -0.33
N HIS A 171 -21.80 2.47 0.08
CA HIS A 171 -21.63 3.77 0.75
C HIS A 171 -20.89 3.64 2.09
N MET A 172 -21.16 2.59 2.86
CA MET A 172 -20.45 2.32 4.11
C MET A 172 -18.97 1.97 3.86
N LEU A 173 -18.70 1.16 2.84
CA LEU A 173 -17.35 0.82 2.39
C LEU A 173 -16.57 2.08 2.01
N GLU A 174 -17.15 2.96 1.18
CA GLU A 174 -16.53 4.22 0.77
C GLU A 174 -16.24 5.12 1.98
N ARG A 175 -17.17 5.23 2.93
CA ARG A 175 -16.93 5.97 4.19
C ARG A 175 -15.75 5.42 4.98
N TYR A 176 -15.63 4.09 5.11
CA TYR A 176 -14.46 3.51 5.76
C TYR A 176 -13.18 3.75 4.96
N LEU A 177 -13.22 3.69 3.63
CA LEU A 177 -12.07 4.01 2.79
C LEU A 177 -11.59 5.45 2.94
N GLU A 178 -12.50 6.39 3.20
CA GLU A 178 -12.17 7.80 3.50
C GLU A 178 -11.58 7.99 4.90
N LEU A 179 -12.00 7.17 5.88
CA LEU A 179 -11.56 7.27 7.28
C LEU A 179 -10.25 6.52 7.57
N ILE A 180 -10.05 5.36 6.94
CA ILE A 180 -8.91 4.50 7.21
C ILE A 180 -7.65 5.10 6.59
N ASN A 181 -6.64 5.31 7.42
CA ASN A 181 -5.29 5.64 6.98
C ASN A 181 -4.32 4.50 7.34
N SER A 182 -4.27 3.42 6.54
CA SER A 182 -3.34 2.31 6.79
C SER A 182 -1.87 2.62 6.48
N PHE A 183 -1.55 3.85 6.05
CA PHE A 183 -0.18 4.35 6.07
C PHE A 183 0.28 4.74 7.48
N ASP A 184 -0.63 4.84 8.45
CA ASP A 184 -0.28 4.89 9.87
C ASP A 184 0.03 3.47 10.36
N PRO A 185 1.23 3.23 10.94
CA PRO A 185 1.63 1.91 11.41
C PRO A 185 0.70 1.30 12.47
N PHE A 186 0.08 2.10 13.33
CA PHE A 186 -0.88 1.60 14.31
C PHE A 186 -2.17 1.16 13.63
N VAL A 187 -2.73 1.98 12.75
CA VAL A 187 -3.94 1.63 11.99
C VAL A 187 -3.70 0.36 11.17
N ASN A 188 -2.54 0.25 10.52
CA ASN A 188 -2.15 -0.92 9.76
C ASN A 188 -2.15 -2.20 10.63
N LYS A 189 -1.51 -2.14 11.79
CA LYS A 189 -1.45 -3.27 12.75
C LYS A 189 -2.82 -3.63 13.32
N ILE A 190 -3.65 -2.65 13.66
CA ILE A 190 -5.02 -2.87 14.14
C ILE A 190 -5.82 -3.64 13.08
N LEU A 191 -5.78 -3.19 11.82
CA LEU A 191 -6.46 -3.87 10.73
C LEU A 191 -5.91 -5.28 10.49
N HIS A 192 -4.59 -5.47 10.57
CA HIS A 192 -3.98 -6.78 10.44
C HIS A 192 -4.54 -7.77 11.47
N TYR A 193 -4.53 -7.38 12.76
CA TYR A 193 -5.02 -8.24 13.84
C TYR A 193 -6.53 -8.47 13.77
N TYR A 194 -7.31 -7.45 13.42
CA TYR A 194 -8.76 -7.57 13.25
C TYR A 194 -9.12 -8.51 12.11
N ILE A 195 -8.51 -8.34 10.92
CA ILE A 195 -8.74 -9.24 9.78
C ILE A 195 -8.29 -10.67 10.11
N ARG A 196 -7.17 -10.81 10.83
CA ARG A 196 -6.68 -12.12 11.27
C ARG A 196 -7.66 -12.80 12.23
N SER A 197 -8.26 -12.06 13.16
CA SER A 197 -9.30 -12.56 14.06
C SER A 197 -10.51 -13.09 13.28
N LEU A 198 -11.01 -12.34 12.29
CA LEU A 198 -12.11 -12.79 11.42
C LEU A 198 -11.75 -14.09 10.68
N SER A 199 -10.54 -14.16 10.09
CA SER A 199 -10.07 -15.36 9.38
C SER A 199 -10.02 -16.58 10.29
N LEU A 200 -9.46 -16.43 11.50
CA LEU A 200 -9.32 -17.52 12.46
C LEU A 200 -10.68 -18.00 12.96
N GLN A 201 -11.61 -17.07 13.17
CA GLN A 201 -12.98 -17.39 13.57
C GLN A 201 -13.72 -18.16 12.47
N GLU A 202 -13.58 -17.75 11.21
CA GLU A 202 -14.14 -18.47 10.04
C GLU A 202 -13.59 -19.90 9.93
N ASP A 203 -12.30 -20.10 10.27
CA ASP A 203 -11.62 -21.39 10.25
C ASP A 203 -11.86 -22.26 11.51
N GLY A 204 -12.59 -21.76 12.52
CA GLY A 204 -12.93 -22.48 13.75
C GLY A 204 -11.87 -22.40 14.87
N TYR A 205 -10.82 -21.60 14.71
CA TYR A 205 -9.76 -21.38 15.71
C TYR A 205 -10.16 -20.25 16.68
N ILE A 206 -11.11 -20.54 17.56
CA ILE A 206 -11.76 -19.50 18.40
C ILE A 206 -10.79 -18.85 19.39
N GLU A 207 -9.91 -19.61 20.04
CA GLU A 207 -8.96 -19.07 21.03
C GLU A 207 -7.94 -18.14 20.37
N GLU A 208 -7.41 -18.53 19.21
CA GLU A 208 -6.49 -17.71 18.43
C GLU A 208 -7.21 -16.49 17.85
N ALA A 209 -8.49 -16.61 17.48
CA ALA A 209 -9.28 -15.48 17.00
C ALA A 209 -9.49 -14.42 18.09
N ILE A 210 -9.77 -14.84 19.33
CA ILE A 210 -9.88 -13.95 20.49
C ILE A 210 -8.52 -13.31 20.78
N THR A 211 -7.45 -14.10 20.77
CA THR A 211 -6.08 -13.59 20.97
C THR A 211 -5.71 -12.55 19.91
N ALA A 212 -6.08 -12.76 18.64
CA ALA A 212 -5.85 -11.79 17.59
C ALA A 212 -6.69 -10.51 17.81
N ALA A 213 -7.95 -10.63 18.25
CA ALA A 213 -8.77 -9.46 18.58
C ALA A 213 -8.22 -8.65 19.76
N ASP A 214 -7.74 -9.32 20.80
CA ASP A 214 -7.09 -8.71 21.97
C ASP A 214 -5.83 -7.91 21.56
N ASN A 215 -5.00 -8.49 20.69
CA ASN A 215 -3.85 -7.79 20.11
C ASN A 215 -4.27 -6.53 19.33
N ALA A 216 -5.42 -6.52 18.65
CA ALA A 216 -5.92 -5.32 17.99
C ALA A 216 -6.25 -4.21 19.01
N VAL A 217 -6.87 -4.58 20.14
CA VAL A 217 -7.21 -3.67 21.24
C VAL A 217 -5.95 -3.12 21.91
N ASP A 218 -4.95 -3.96 22.16
CA ASP A 218 -3.66 -3.53 22.71
C ASP A 218 -2.96 -2.49 21.84
N VAL A 219 -2.97 -2.69 20.51
CA VAL A 219 -2.40 -1.72 19.57
C VAL A 219 -3.20 -0.41 19.60
N ILE A 220 -4.54 -0.45 19.77
CA ILE A 220 -5.35 0.77 19.97
C ILE A 220 -4.90 1.53 21.21
N PHE A 221 -4.72 0.84 22.35
CA PHE A 221 -4.24 1.48 23.57
C PHE A 221 -2.84 2.08 23.42
N GLN A 222 -1.94 1.39 22.73
CA GLN A 222 -0.61 1.93 22.41
C GLN A 222 -0.70 3.19 21.55
N ALA A 223 -1.58 3.20 20.54
CA ALA A 223 -1.78 4.34 19.65
C ALA A 223 -2.32 5.57 20.40
N ILE A 224 -3.25 5.36 21.34
CA ILE A 224 -3.80 6.44 22.18
C ILE A 224 -2.74 7.00 23.13
N LYS A 225 -1.88 6.14 23.72
CA LYS A 225 -0.83 6.58 24.66
C LYS A 225 0.31 7.36 24.01
N GLN A 226 0.62 7.08 22.73
CA GLN A 226 1.74 7.71 22.02
C GLN A 226 1.36 8.99 21.26
N ARG A 227 0.07 9.32 21.19
CA ARG A 227 -0.46 10.53 20.56
C ARG A 227 -0.81 11.56 21.62
#